data_AF-A0A429X0G2-F1
#
_entry.id   AF-A0A429X0G2-F1
#
_cell.length_a   1.000
_cell.length_b   1.000
_cell.length_c   1.000
_cell.angle_alpha   90.00
_cell.angle_beta   90.00
_cell.angle_gamma   90.00
#
_symmetry.space_group_name_H-M   'P 1'
#
loop_
_entity.id
_entity.type
_entity.pdbx_description
1 polymer ?
#
loop_
_entity_poly.entity_id
_entity_poly.type
_entity_poly.pdbx_seq_one_letter_code
_entity_poly.pdbx_strand_id
1 'polypeptide(L)'
;MNTRKIGAIIIGIATLIAIGYSIFKINTGKEVGFNEVASIGALLMMFFSAITWGNKEEKDGILPEEELGQKITEKSSKISYFILLFFILVAVAADKLVNGTINVFLLGILGLAMITLPFVEFMVAKKYQ
;
A
#
# COMPACT_ATOMS: atom_id res chain seq x y z
N MET A 1 15.12 -12.13 -21.51
CA MET A 1 13.97 -11.74 -20.66
C MET A 1 14.27 -10.32 -20.16
N ASN A 2 13.33 -9.38 -20.24
CA ASN A 2 13.64 -7.97 -19.89
C ASN A 2 14.08 -7.86 -18.41
N THR A 3 15.01 -6.97 -18.09
CA THR A 3 15.59 -6.84 -16.74
C THR A 3 14.50 -6.65 -15.69
N ARG A 4 13.49 -5.85 -16.03
CA ARG A 4 12.28 -5.68 -15.22
C ARG A 4 11.56 -6.99 -14.88
N LYS A 5 11.36 -7.89 -15.86
CA LYS A 5 10.69 -9.18 -15.64
C LYS A 5 11.50 -10.09 -14.74
N ILE A 6 12.83 -10.10 -14.91
CA ILE A 6 13.75 -10.82 -14.02
C ILE A 6 13.67 -10.25 -12.60
N GLY A 7 13.75 -8.93 -12.46
CA GLY A 7 13.63 -8.23 -11.18
C GLY A 7 12.32 -8.54 -10.47
N ALA A 8 11.19 -8.48 -11.19
CA ALA A 8 9.88 -8.83 -10.63
C ALA A 8 9.81 -10.28 -10.15
N ILE A 9 10.40 -11.23 -10.88
CA ILE A 9 10.46 -12.64 -10.44
C ILE A 9 11.29 -12.77 -9.17
N ILE A 10 12.47 -12.14 -9.12
CA ILE A 10 13.35 -12.19 -7.94
C ILE A 10 12.65 -11.60 -6.71
N ILE A 11 12.06 -10.40 -6.85
CA ILE A 11 11.34 -9.73 -5.76
C ILE A 11 10.12 -10.56 -5.35
N GLY A 12 9.40 -11.15 -6.31
CA GLY A 12 8.25 -12.02 -6.04
C GLY A 12 8.65 -13.26 -5.23
N ILE A 13 9.75 -13.94 -5.61
CA ILE A 13 10.30 -15.07 -4.85
C ILE A 13 10.71 -14.62 -3.44
N ALA A 14 11.42 -13.50 -3.32
CA ALA A 14 11.81 -12.95 -2.01
C ALA A 14 10.59 -12.63 -1.13
N THR A 15 9.53 -12.09 -1.73
CA THR A 15 8.25 -11.82 -1.06
C THR A 15 7.62 -13.12 -0.52
N LEU A 16 7.55 -14.16 -1.35
CA LEU A 16 7.00 -15.46 -0.94
C LEU A 16 7.83 -16.11 0.17
N ILE A 17 9.16 -16.00 0.12
CA ILE A 17 10.05 -16.48 1.19
C ILE A 17 9.77 -15.71 2.49
N ALA A 18 9.65 -14.38 2.45
CA ALA A 18 9.38 -13.56 3.63
C ALA A 18 8.02 -13.89 4.27
N ILE A 19 6.97 -14.06 3.45
CA ILE A 19 5.65 -14.49 3.91
C ILE A 19 5.73 -15.90 4.50
N GLY A 20 6.35 -16.85 3.80
CA GLY A 20 6.50 -18.23 4.25
C GLY A 20 7.27 -18.34 5.56
N TYR A 21 8.34 -17.58 5.72
CA TYR A 21 9.10 -17.50 6.97
C TYR A 21 8.26 -16.91 8.12
N SER A 22 7.45 -15.89 7.84
CA SER A 22 6.56 -15.30 8.84
C SER A 22 5.47 -16.29 9.29
N ILE A 23 4.88 -17.04 8.36
CA ILE A 23 3.94 -18.13 8.67
C ILE A 23 4.61 -19.22 9.51
N PHE A 24 5.84 -19.62 9.14
CA PHE A 24 6.62 -20.58 9.92
C PHE A 24 6.89 -20.09 11.35
N LYS A 25 7.20 -18.81 11.54
CA LYS A 25 7.32 -18.20 12.86
C LYS A 25 6.03 -18.34 13.67
N ILE A 26 4.89 -17.98 13.10
CA ILE A 26 3.58 -18.11 13.76
C ILE A 26 3.33 -19.56 14.20
N ASN A 27 3.54 -20.52 13.29
CA ASN A 27 3.33 -21.95 13.57
C ASN A 27 4.28 -22.52 14.63
N THR A 28 5.45 -21.91 14.81
CA THR A 28 6.43 -22.30 15.84
C THR A 28 6.26 -21.53 17.15
N GLY A 29 5.18 -20.76 17.29
CA GLY A 29 4.90 -19.93 18.47
C GLY A 29 5.84 -18.74 18.63
N LYS A 30 6.59 -18.39 17.57
CA LYS A 30 7.45 -17.20 17.57
C LYS A 30 6.65 -15.97 17.16
N GLU A 31 6.95 -14.85 17.78
CA GLU A 31 6.31 -13.58 17.46
C GLU A 31 6.71 -13.07 16.07
N VAL A 32 5.71 -12.58 15.34
CA VAL A 32 5.86 -11.77 14.13
C VAL A 32 5.69 -10.31 14.56
N GLY A 33 6.72 -9.51 14.30
CA GLY A 33 6.77 -8.13 14.73
C GLY A 33 6.79 -7.16 13.57
N PHE A 34 7.19 -5.93 13.89
CA PHE A 34 7.31 -4.84 12.93
C PHE A 34 8.23 -5.18 11.75
N ASN A 35 9.37 -5.83 12.01
CA ASN A 35 10.37 -6.10 10.97
C ASN A 35 9.84 -7.00 9.87
N GLU A 36 9.11 -8.06 10.22
CA GLU A 36 8.49 -8.96 9.25
C GLU A 36 7.42 -8.23 8.42
N VAL A 37 6.53 -7.49 9.08
CA VAL A 37 5.45 -6.74 8.41
C VAL A 37 6.02 -5.67 7.48
N ALA A 38 7.00 -4.90 7.96
CA ALA A 38 7.66 -3.85 7.18
C ALA A 38 8.42 -4.43 5.98
N SER A 39 9.12 -5.55 6.16
CA SER A 39 9.85 -6.22 5.08
C SER A 39 8.90 -6.76 4.01
N ILE A 40 7.80 -7.41 4.40
CA ILE A 40 6.77 -7.89 3.46
C ILE A 40 6.14 -6.70 2.73
N GLY A 41 5.82 -5.62 3.45
CA GLY A 41 5.27 -4.40 2.86
C GLY A 41 6.21 -3.77 1.83
N ALA A 42 7.50 -3.65 2.14
CA ALA A 42 8.51 -3.12 1.22
C ALA A 42 8.68 -4.02 -0.02
N LEU A 43 8.73 -5.35 0.18
CA LEU A 43 8.84 -6.31 -0.92
C LEU A 43 7.63 -6.27 -1.84
N LEU A 44 6.41 -6.21 -1.29
CA LEU A 44 5.18 -6.05 -2.07
C LEU A 44 5.14 -4.71 -2.81
N MET A 45 5.56 -3.62 -2.17
CA MET A 45 5.65 -2.30 -2.82
C MET A 45 6.58 -2.35 -4.04
N MET A 46 7.78 -2.92 -3.87
CA MET A 46 8.73 -3.11 -4.98
C MET A 46 8.17 -4.05 -6.06
N PHE A 47 7.54 -5.15 -5.66
CA PHE A 47 6.98 -6.13 -6.59
C PHE A 47 5.89 -5.52 -7.47
N PHE A 48 4.88 -4.89 -6.86
CA PHE A 48 3.79 -4.25 -7.58
C PHE A 48 4.30 -3.13 -8.47
N SER A 49 5.24 -2.31 -7.98
CA SER A 49 5.88 -1.28 -8.82
C SER A 49 6.59 -1.90 -10.04
N ALA A 50 7.34 -2.98 -9.85
CA ALA A 50 8.11 -3.63 -10.92
C ALA A 50 7.23 -4.30 -11.98
N ILE A 51 6.05 -4.81 -11.62
CA ILE A 51 5.13 -5.43 -12.61
C ILE A 51 4.19 -4.41 -13.27
N THR A 52 3.92 -3.28 -12.63
CA THR A 52 3.01 -2.25 -13.15
C THR A 52 3.74 -1.29 -14.08
N TRP A 53 4.86 -0.71 -13.63
CA TRP A 53 5.50 0.39 -14.32
C TRP A 53 6.60 -0.07 -15.28
N GLY A 54 6.75 0.71 -16.34
CA GLY A 54 7.80 0.57 -17.34
C GLY A 54 9.09 1.29 -16.97
N ASN A 55 10.16 1.03 -17.71
CA ASN A 55 11.41 1.79 -17.61
C ASN A 55 11.65 2.60 -18.89
N LYS A 56 11.91 3.91 -18.72
CA LYS A 56 12.26 4.84 -19.82
C LYS A 56 13.50 4.39 -20.60
N GLU A 57 14.51 3.88 -19.91
CA GLU A 57 15.78 3.45 -20.51
C GLU A 57 15.58 2.19 -21.36
N GLU A 58 14.79 1.25 -20.86
CA GLU A 58 14.47 0.00 -21.56
C GLU A 58 13.34 0.17 -22.59
N LYS A 59 12.73 1.36 -22.67
CA LYS A 59 11.59 1.70 -23.53
C LYS A 59 10.49 0.66 -23.46
N ASP A 60 10.15 0.22 -22.26
CA ASP A 60 9.19 -0.85 -22.02
C ASP A 60 8.09 -0.44 -21.05
N GLY A 61 6.94 -1.14 -21.12
CA GLY A 61 5.82 -0.93 -20.19
C GLY A 61 5.10 0.42 -20.34
N ILE A 62 4.26 0.73 -19.35
CA ILE A 62 3.56 2.02 -19.25
C ILE A 62 4.43 2.93 -18.38
N LEU A 63 4.67 4.16 -18.83
CA LEU A 63 5.42 5.12 -18.04
C LEU A 63 4.47 6.01 -17.23
N PRO A 64 4.80 6.34 -15.96
CA PRO A 64 3.95 7.20 -15.14
C PRO A 64 3.64 8.57 -15.74
N GLU A 65 4.53 9.09 -16.60
CA GLU A 65 4.42 10.42 -17.18
C GLU A 65 3.57 10.47 -18.45
N GLU A 66 3.29 9.31 -19.06
CA GLU A 66 2.39 9.20 -20.21
C GLU A 66 0.94 9.50 -19.81
N GLU A 67 0.10 9.93 -20.76
CA GLU A 67 -1.31 10.23 -20.50
C GLU A 67 -2.03 9.03 -19.83
N LEU A 68 -1.74 7.81 -20.28
CA LEU A 68 -2.28 6.59 -19.68
C LEU A 68 -1.76 6.38 -18.25
N GLY A 69 -0.47 6.60 -18.01
CA GLY A 69 0.14 6.49 -16.68
C GLY A 69 -0.41 7.51 -15.69
N GLN A 70 -0.65 8.75 -16.12
CA GLN A 70 -1.27 9.79 -15.31
C GLN A 70 -2.70 9.40 -14.93
N LYS A 71 -3.51 8.95 -15.89
CA LYS A 71 -4.89 8.47 -15.62
C LYS A 71 -4.91 7.28 -14.65
N ILE A 72 -3.98 6.33 -14.79
CA ILE A 72 -3.85 5.21 -13.85
C ILE A 72 -3.53 5.74 -12.45
N THR A 73 -2.57 6.66 -12.33
CA THR A 73 -2.14 7.22 -11.05
C THR A 73 -3.27 7.98 -10.35
N GLU A 74 -4.00 8.83 -11.07
CA GLU A 74 -5.13 9.59 -10.51
C GLU A 74 -6.24 8.66 -10.02
N LYS A 75 -6.67 7.73 -10.87
CA LYS A 75 -7.77 6.81 -10.55
C LYS A 75 -7.39 5.87 -9.40
N SER A 76 -6.20 5.29 -9.45
CA SER A 76 -5.71 4.39 -8.40
C SER A 76 -5.50 5.11 -7.06
N SER A 77 -5.06 6.37 -7.06
CA SER A 77 -4.91 7.17 -5.84
C SER A 77 -6.23 7.40 -5.11
N LYS A 78 -7.30 7.68 -5.86
CA LYS A 78 -8.64 7.82 -5.26
C LYS A 78 -9.18 6.49 -4.73
N ILE A 79 -8.99 5.40 -5.49
CA ILE A 79 -9.40 4.06 -5.06
C ILE A 79 -8.62 3.63 -3.81
N SER A 80 -7.30 3.80 -3.79
CA SER A 80 -6.43 3.40 -2.68
C SER A 80 -6.77 4.16 -1.40
N TYR A 81 -7.11 5.45 -1.50
CA TYR A 81 -7.60 6.24 -0.37
C TYR A 81 -8.84 5.60 0.27
N PHE A 82 -9.86 5.24 -0.51
CA PHE A 82 -11.07 4.63 0.04
C PHE A 82 -10.85 3.23 0.60
N ILE A 83 -9.96 2.44 -0.02
CA ILE A 83 -9.55 1.14 0.51
C ILE A 83 -8.84 1.31 1.87
N LEU A 84 -7.92 2.27 1.98
CA LEU A 84 -7.22 2.53 3.23
C LEU A 84 -8.18 3.04 4.33
N LEU A 85 -9.09 3.96 3.97
CA LEU A 85 -10.13 4.43 4.87
C LEU A 85 -11.00 3.27 5.38
N PHE A 86 -11.37 2.34 4.50
CA PHE A 86 -12.11 1.14 4.87
C PHE A 86 -11.31 0.25 5.83
N PHE A 87 -10.01 0.01 5.59
CA PHE A 87 -9.17 -0.76 6.51
C PHE A 87 -9.03 -0.10 7.88
N ILE A 88 -8.88 1.23 7.92
CA ILE A 88 -8.84 1.98 9.20
C ILE A 88 -10.17 1.83 9.94
N LEU A 89 -11.30 1.93 9.25
CA LEU A 89 -12.62 1.72 9.86
C LEU A 89 -12.78 0.32 10.44
N VAL A 90 -12.38 -0.71 9.69
CA VAL A 90 -12.39 -2.11 10.16
C VAL A 90 -11.47 -2.27 11.37
N ALA A 91 -10.30 -1.65 11.37
CA ALA A 91 -9.38 -1.70 12.51
C ALA A 91 -10.00 -1.08 13.77
N VAL A 92 -10.69 0.08 13.66
CA VAL A 92 -11.41 0.69 14.79
C VAL A 92 -12.50 -0.23 15.32
N ALA A 93 -13.27 -0.86 14.43
CA ALA A 93 -14.32 -1.79 14.84
C ALA A 93 -13.74 -3.04 15.52
N ALA A 94 -12.67 -3.60 14.96
CA ALA A 94 -11.99 -4.77 15.52
C ALA A 94 -11.37 -4.47 16.89
N ASP A 95 -10.75 -3.32 17.06
CA ASP A 95 -10.18 -2.88 18.34
C ASP A 95 -11.25 -2.81 19.44
N LYS A 96 -12.42 -2.23 19.13
CA LYS A 96 -13.57 -2.23 20.06
C LYS A 96 -14.04 -3.63 20.44
N LEU A 97 -14.10 -4.54 19.47
CA LEU A 97 -14.57 -5.91 19.69
C LEU A 97 -13.60 -6.72 20.53
N VAL A 98 -12.29 -6.54 20.33
CA VAL A 98 -11.23 -7.30 21.02
C VAL A 98 -10.94 -6.71 22.41
N ASN A 99 -10.83 -5.38 22.51
CA ASN A 99 -10.37 -4.70 23.72
C ASN A 99 -11.51 -4.09 24.56
N GLY A 100 -12.76 -4.16 24.09
CA GLY A 100 -13.94 -3.58 24.76
C GLY A 100 -13.98 -2.05 24.79
N THR A 101 -12.91 -1.40 24.35
CA THR A 101 -12.72 0.06 24.29
C THR A 101 -12.14 0.44 22.92
N ILE A 102 -12.23 1.72 22.56
CA ILE A 102 -11.64 2.21 21.31
C ILE A 102 -10.34 2.94 21.63
N ASN A 103 -9.26 2.56 20.96
CA ASN A 103 -7.99 3.27 20.98
C ASN A 103 -8.16 4.69 20.41
N VAL A 104 -7.89 5.70 21.25
CA VAL A 104 -8.05 7.11 20.90
C VAL A 104 -7.18 7.53 19.71
N PHE A 105 -5.97 6.99 19.57
CA PHE A 105 -5.10 7.28 18.43
C PHE A 105 -5.66 6.70 17.14
N LEU A 106 -6.21 5.49 17.18
CA LEU A 106 -6.83 4.85 16.02
C LEU A 106 -8.09 5.61 15.58
N LEU A 107 -8.90 6.06 16.54
CA LEU A 107 -10.05 6.93 16.28
C LEU A 107 -9.62 8.28 15.68
N GLY A 108 -8.52 8.86 16.18
CA GLY A 108 -7.93 10.08 15.63
C GLY A 108 -7.46 9.91 14.19
N ILE A 109 -6.82 8.78 13.87
CA ILE A 109 -6.41 8.44 12.50
C ILE A 109 -7.63 8.30 11.58
N LEU A 110 -8.72 7.68 12.04
CA LEU A 110 -9.97 7.61 11.27
C LEU A 110 -10.52 9.01 10.97
N GLY A 111 -10.58 9.88 11.98
CA GLY A 111 -11.03 11.26 11.81
C GLY A 111 -10.18 12.04 10.79
N LEU A 112 -8.85 11.94 10.91
CA LEU A 112 -7.91 12.55 9.96
C LEU A 112 -8.09 11.98 8.55
N ALA A 113 -8.20 10.65 8.43
CA ALA A 113 -8.41 9.99 7.15
C ALA A 113 -9.68 10.53 6.48
N MET A 114 -10.82 10.61 7.18
CA MET A 114 -12.09 11.10 6.63
C MET A 114 -12.04 12.51 6.05
N ILE A 115 -11.28 13.42 6.67
CA ILE A 115 -11.18 14.81 6.22
C ILE A 115 -10.09 15.03 5.18
N THR A 116 -9.16 14.08 5.00
CA THR A 116 -7.97 14.28 4.17
C THR A 116 -8.32 14.51 2.71
N LEU A 117 -9.18 13.69 2.11
CA LEU A 117 -9.59 13.88 0.71
C LEU A 117 -10.26 15.24 0.46
N PRO A 118 -11.35 15.62 1.15
CA PRO A 118 -12.01 16.91 0.90
C PRO A 118 -11.09 18.10 1.22
N PHE A 119 -10.22 17.99 2.22
CA PHE A 119 -9.22 19.02 2.52
C PHE A 119 -8.21 19.19 1.38
N VAL A 120 -7.66 18.10 0.85
CA VAL A 120 -6.73 18.15 -0.28
C VAL A 120 -7.42 18.65 -1.55
N GLU A 121 -8.66 18.21 -1.83
CA GLU A 121 -9.47 18.70 -2.94
C GLU A 121 -9.68 20.23 -2.85
N PHE A 122 -10.01 20.75 -1.67
CA PHE A 122 -10.12 22.19 -1.42
C PHE A 122 -8.81 22.94 -1.67
N MET A 123 -7.68 22.42 -1.17
CA MET A 123 -6.36 23.04 -1.35
C MET A 123 -5.93 23.06 -2.82
N VAL A 124 -6.25 22.01 -3.58
CA VAL A 124 -5.96 21.93 -5.02
C VAL A 124 -6.89 22.85 -5.81
N ALA A 125 -8.18 22.87 -5.53
CA ALA A 125 -9.16 23.73 -6.21
C ALA A 125 -8.79 25.22 -6.08
N LYS A 126 -8.29 25.64 -4.92
CA LYS A 126 -7.82 27.02 -4.68
C LYS A 126 -6.65 27.45 -5.57
N LYS A 127 -5.91 26.52 -6.20
CA LYS A 127 -4.85 26.88 -7.15
C LYS A 127 -5.38 27.28 -8.54
N TYR A 128 -6.63 26.94 -8.83
CA TYR A 128 -7.29 27.20 -10.12
C TYR A 128 -8.32 28.33 -10.04
N GLN A 129 -8.53 28.90 -8.85
CA GLN A 129 -9.37 30.06 -8.58
C GLN A 129 -8.49 31.23 -8.13
#